data_AF-A0ABD7S960-F1
#
_entry.id   AF-A0ABD7S960-F1
#
_cell.length_a   1.000
_cell.length_b   1.000
_cell.length_c   1.000
_cell.angle_alpha   90.00
_cell.angle_beta   90.00
_cell.angle_gamma   90.00
#
_symmetry.space_group_name_H-M   'P 1'
#
loop_
_entity.id
_entity.type
_entity.pdbx_description
1 polymer ?
#
loop_
_entity_poly.entity_id
_entity_poly.type
_entity_poly.pdbx_seq_one_letter_code
_entity_poly.pdbx_strand_id
1 'polypeptide(L)'
;MGVIDAGDEPVLPSGFRWEKASQHEMGPPTALTLEGVEIARMMDKVTGGWFVLLERQRPSPPGEPFAPLVTRDCSSFEQGRRGTAMWATRHEVRIRSDVAARIAANPRHLGAGR
;
A
#
# COMPACT_ATOMS: atom_id res chain seq x y z
N MET A 1 28.07 -4.72 1.58
CA MET A 1 27.27 -4.09 2.66
C MET A 1 27.07 -2.65 2.23
N GLY A 2 26.05 -2.41 1.39
CA GLY A 2 25.79 -1.10 0.81
C GLY A 2 24.92 -0.30 1.77
N VAL A 3 25.49 0.78 2.31
CA VAL A 3 24.75 1.83 3.00
C VAL A 3 23.81 2.44 1.96
N ILE A 4 22.53 2.13 2.04
CA ILE A 4 21.53 3.00 1.44
C ILE A 4 21.42 4.21 2.35
N ASP A 5 21.87 5.33 1.83
CA ASP A 5 21.62 6.63 2.41
C ASP A 5 20.10 6.80 2.55
N ALA A 6 19.62 7.09 3.75
CA ALA A 6 18.21 7.37 4.01
C ALA A 6 17.72 8.65 3.28
N GLY A 7 18.58 9.31 2.51
CA GLY A 7 18.35 10.59 1.83
C GLY A 7 17.69 10.55 0.44
N ASP A 8 17.37 9.39 -0.16
CA ASP A 8 16.74 9.34 -1.51
C ASP A 8 15.46 8.50 -1.57
N GLU A 9 14.75 8.35 -0.44
CA GLU A 9 13.37 7.89 -0.49
C GLU A 9 12.49 9.05 -1.00
N PRO A 10 11.76 8.86 -2.13
CA PRO A 10 10.94 9.93 -2.70
C PRO A 10 9.89 10.41 -1.69
N VAL A 11 9.77 11.73 -1.56
CA VAL A 11 8.80 12.37 -0.66
C VAL A 11 7.40 11.90 -1.03
N LEU A 12 6.68 11.37 -0.04
CA LEU A 12 5.30 10.94 -0.21
C LEU A 12 4.36 12.16 -0.29
N PRO A 13 3.27 12.08 -1.09
CA PRO A 13 2.24 13.11 -1.04
C PRO A 13 1.61 13.21 0.35
N SER A 14 1.05 14.38 0.67
CA SER A 14 0.49 14.64 2.01
C SER A 14 -0.54 13.57 2.44
N GLY A 15 -0.40 13.06 3.67
CA GLY A 15 -1.28 12.04 4.24
C GLY A 15 -0.99 10.59 3.82
N PHE A 16 -0.13 10.38 2.82
CA PHE A 16 0.40 9.05 2.52
C PHE A 16 1.51 8.71 3.52
N ARG A 17 1.53 7.47 3.99
CA ARG A 17 2.52 7.02 4.98
C ARG A 17 2.82 5.53 4.85
N TRP A 18 4.06 5.17 5.13
CA TRP A 18 4.43 3.77 5.29
C TRP A 18 4.09 3.30 6.70
N GLU A 19 3.37 2.19 6.80
CA GLU A 19 2.95 1.55 8.05
C GLU A 19 3.24 0.06 8.02
N LYS A 20 3.26 -0.55 9.21
CA LYS A 20 3.32 -2.00 9.32
C LYS A 20 2.02 -2.61 8.82
N ALA A 21 2.08 -3.64 7.99
CA ALA A 21 0.88 -4.30 7.49
C ALA A 21 0.15 -5.12 8.59
N SER A 22 0.85 -5.46 9.67
CA SER A 22 0.27 -6.09 10.86
C SER A 22 1.04 -5.72 12.14
N GLN A 23 0.40 -5.89 13.30
CA GLN A 23 1.01 -5.64 14.60
C GLN A 23 2.24 -6.53 14.90
N HIS A 24 2.35 -7.68 14.24
CA HIS A 24 3.45 -8.64 14.41
C HIS A 24 4.47 -8.55 13.28
N GLU A 25 4.35 -7.57 12.38
CA GLU A 25 5.33 -7.36 11.32
C GLU A 25 6.69 -6.98 11.92
N MET A 26 7.70 -7.77 11.54
CA MET A 26 9.10 -7.55 11.88
C MET A 26 9.78 -6.77 10.75
N GLY A 27 10.74 -5.92 11.11
CA GLY A 27 11.48 -5.11 10.14
C GLY A 27 10.77 -3.81 9.76
N PRO A 28 11.15 -3.22 8.61
CA PRO A 28 10.61 -1.93 8.16
C PRO A 28 9.15 -2.07 7.70
N PRO A 29 8.36 -0.99 7.82
CA PRO A 29 6.99 -0.90 7.30
C PRO A 29 6.86 -1.35 5.83
N THR A 30 5.91 -2.24 5.56
CA THR A 30 5.67 -2.78 4.21
C THR A 30 4.42 -2.23 3.51
N ALA A 31 3.48 -1.61 4.23
CA ALA A 31 2.23 -1.11 3.67
C ALA A 31 2.28 0.40 3.44
N LEU A 32 1.94 0.84 2.23
CA LEU A 32 1.67 2.26 1.96
C LEU A 32 0.19 2.52 2.20
N THR A 33 -0.12 3.48 3.07
CA THR A 33 -1.50 3.81 3.45
C THR A 33 -1.83 5.27 3.19
N LEU A 34 -3.11 5.54 2.95
CA LEU A 34 -3.71 6.87 2.91
C LEU A 34 -4.97 6.84 3.77
N GLU A 35 -5.06 7.74 4.76
CA GLU A 35 -6.21 7.79 5.69
C GLU A 35 -6.50 6.44 6.39
N GLY A 36 -5.45 5.62 6.61
CA GLY A 36 -5.58 4.31 7.24
C GLY A 36 -6.08 3.20 6.31
N VAL A 37 -6.31 3.51 5.04
CA VAL A 37 -6.57 2.53 3.98
C VAL A 37 -5.25 2.12 3.34
N GLU A 38 -4.96 0.83 3.31
CA GLU A 38 -3.85 0.27 2.54
C GLU A 38 -4.11 0.42 1.03
N ILE A 39 -3.17 1.07 0.33
CA ILE A 39 -3.21 1.28 -1.12
C ILE A 39 -2.18 0.43 -1.87
N ALA A 40 -1.08 0.07 -1.19
CA ALA A 40 -0.07 -0.82 -1.71
C ALA A 40 0.65 -1.57 -0.58
N ARG A 41 1.24 -2.73 -0.89
CA ARG A 41 2.00 -3.54 0.06
C ARG A 41 3.21 -4.19 -0.58
N MET A 42 4.38 -4.02 0.02
CA MET A 42 5.59 -4.75 -0.30
C MET A 42 5.48 -6.19 0.22
N MET A 43 5.82 -7.15 -0.62
CA MET A 43 5.76 -8.58 -0.33
C MET A 43 7.09 -9.22 -0.71
N ASP A 44 7.64 -10.03 0.18
CA ASP A 44 8.78 -10.88 -0.15
C ASP A 44 8.31 -12.13 -0.89
N LYS A 45 9.14 -12.58 -1.84
CA LYS A 45 8.90 -13.85 -2.55
C LYS A 45 9.56 -14.97 -1.77
N VAL A 46 8.86 -16.10 -1.64
CA VAL A 46 9.44 -17.33 -1.08
C VAL A 46 10.71 -17.76 -1.84
N THR A 47 10.77 -17.53 -3.15
CA THR A 47 11.92 -17.83 -4.00
C THR A 47 13.03 -16.79 -3.94
N GLY A 48 12.91 -15.79 -3.05
CA GLY A 48 13.79 -14.63 -2.99
C GLY A 48 13.36 -13.50 -3.92
N GLY A 49 13.66 -12.28 -3.50
CA GLY A 49 13.25 -11.04 -4.16
C GLY A 49 11.96 -10.47 -3.61
N TRP A 50 11.51 -9.37 -4.22
CA TRP A 50 10.37 -8.59 -3.75
C TRP A 50 9.38 -8.35 -4.89
N PHE A 51 8.12 -8.13 -4.53
CA PHE A 51 7.12 -7.55 -5.41
C PHE A 51 6.22 -6.61 -4.60
N VAL A 52 5.50 -5.74 -5.30
CA VAL A 52 4.48 -4.89 -4.68
C VAL A 52 3.11 -5.30 -5.19
N LEU A 53 2.15 -5.38 -4.26
CA LEU A 53 0.73 -5.39 -4.56
C LEU A 53 0.24 -3.94 -4.60
N LEU A 54 -0.24 -3.49 -5.75
CA LEU A 54 -0.84 -2.18 -5.96
C LEU A 54 -2.38 -2.28 -5.90
N GLU A 55 -3.02 -1.11 -5.82
CA GLU A 55 -4.48 -0.97 -5.92
C GLU A 55 -5.25 -1.70 -4.81
N ARG A 56 -4.64 -1.87 -3.63
CA ARG A 56 -5.22 -2.58 -2.48
C ARG A 56 -6.52 -1.98 -1.97
N GLN A 57 -6.74 -0.70 -2.24
CA GLN A 57 -7.95 0.02 -1.86
C GLN A 57 -9.18 -0.33 -2.72
N ARG A 58 -8.97 -0.88 -3.93
CA ARG A 58 -10.09 -1.13 -4.86
C ARG A 58 -11.02 -2.24 -4.35
N PRO A 59 -12.35 -2.08 -4.55
CA PRO A 59 -13.30 -3.12 -4.20
C PRO A 59 -13.23 -4.30 -5.17
N SER A 60 -13.76 -5.45 -4.74
CA SER A 60 -14.04 -6.55 -5.65
C SER A 60 -15.08 -6.11 -6.69
N PRO A 61 -14.89 -6.42 -7.98
CA PRO A 61 -15.92 -6.21 -8.99
C PRO A 61 -17.22 -6.98 -8.64
N PRO A 62 -18.39 -6.54 -9.14
CA PRO A 62 -19.64 -7.28 -8.97
C PRO A 62 -19.51 -8.73 -9.49
N GLY A 63 -19.88 -9.70 -8.66
CA GLY A 63 -19.80 -11.13 -8.98
C GLY A 63 -18.41 -11.75 -8.79
N GLU A 64 -17.38 -10.96 -8.46
CA GLU A 64 -16.05 -11.46 -8.15
C GLU A 64 -15.83 -11.53 -6.64
N PRO A 65 -15.28 -12.63 -6.09
CA PRO A 65 -15.02 -12.73 -4.66
C PRO A 65 -13.90 -11.79 -4.20
N PHE A 66 -12.97 -11.43 -5.09
CA PHE A 66 -11.78 -10.64 -4.76
C PHE A 66 -11.51 -9.54 -5.79
N ALA A 67 -10.92 -8.43 -5.33
CA ALA A 67 -10.40 -7.40 -6.22
C ALA A 67 -9.19 -7.95 -7.02
N PRO A 68 -9.00 -7.54 -8.28
CA PRO A 68 -7.84 -7.92 -9.07
C PRO A 68 -6.53 -7.60 -8.35
N LEU A 69 -5.62 -8.58 -8.30
CA LEU A 69 -4.28 -8.39 -7.75
C LEU A 69 -3.40 -7.73 -8.80
N VAL A 70 -3.05 -6.46 -8.59
CA VAL A 70 -2.09 -5.75 -9.44
C VAL A 70 -0.70 -5.93 -8.86
N THR A 71 0.06 -6.89 -9.37
CA THR A 71 1.43 -7.18 -8.92
C THR A 71 2.46 -6.46 -9.79
N ARG A 72 3.57 -6.04 -9.19
CA ARG A 72 4.77 -5.57 -9.91
C ARG A 72 6.02 -6.12 -9.24
N ASP A 73 6.88 -6.74 -10.03
CA ASP A 73 8.14 -7.28 -9.55
C ASP A 73 9.14 -6.17 -9.23
N CYS A 74 9.87 -6.35 -8.13
CA CYS A 74 10.86 -5.42 -7.63
C CYS A 74 12.22 -6.11 -7.56
N SER A 75 13.27 -5.39 -7.94
CA SER A 75 14.67 -5.85 -7.83
C SER A 75 15.17 -5.88 -6.38
N SER A 76 14.57 -5.10 -5.48
CA SER A 76 14.89 -5.04 -4.04
C SER A 76 13.71 -4.41 -3.27
N PHE A 77 13.75 -4.50 -1.94
CA PHE A 77 12.76 -3.86 -1.07
C PHE A 77 12.75 -2.34 -1.29
N GLU A 78 13.93 -1.72 -1.33
CA GLU A 78 14.06 -0.27 -1.39
C GLU A 78 13.70 0.30 -2.76
N GLN A 79 14.09 -0.38 -3.84
CA GLN A 79 13.61 -0.01 -5.18
C GLN A 79 12.10 -0.18 -5.30
N GLY A 80 11.52 -1.19 -4.66
CA GLY A 80 10.08 -1.37 -4.58
C GLY A 80 9.38 -0.21 -3.85
N ARG A 81 9.88 0.21 -2.68
CA ARG A 81 9.34 1.37 -1.95
C ARG A 81 9.44 2.65 -2.77
N ARG A 82 10.60 2.92 -3.38
CA ARG A 82 10.81 4.09 -4.25
C ARG A 82 9.84 4.10 -5.44
N GLY A 83 9.74 2.98 -6.16
CA GLY A 83 8.82 2.85 -7.29
C GLY A 83 7.35 3.02 -6.87
N THR A 84 6.98 2.49 -5.71
CA THR A 84 5.62 2.62 -5.15
C THR A 84 5.29 4.06 -4.80
N ALA A 85 6.21 4.80 -4.18
CA ALA A 85 6.02 6.21 -3.87
C ALA A 85 5.93 7.08 -5.13
N MET A 86 6.74 6.81 -6.16
CA MET A 86 6.62 7.47 -7.46
C MET A 86 5.27 7.17 -8.14
N TRP A 87 4.81 5.92 -8.07
CA TRP A 87 3.48 5.53 -8.55
C TRP A 87 2.37 6.26 -7.79
N ALA A 88 2.45 6.32 -6.45
CA ALA A 88 1.47 7.00 -5.63
C ALA A 88 1.38 8.50 -5.96
N THR A 89 2.54 9.14 -6.16
CA THR A 89 2.62 10.54 -6.61
C THR A 89 2.01 10.72 -7.99
N ARG A 90 2.35 9.87 -8.96
CA ARG A 90 1.82 9.93 -10.33
C ARG A 90 0.30 9.75 -10.39
N HIS A 91 -0.25 8.96 -9.48
CA HIS A 91 -1.68 8.58 -9.49
C HIS A 91 -2.46 9.16 -8.31
N GLU A 92 -1.93 10.18 -7.65
CA GLU A 92 -2.45 10.71 -6.38
C GLU A 92 -3.95 11.04 -6.45
N VAL A 93 -4.38 11.81 -7.44
CA VAL A 93 -5.77 12.25 -7.60
C VAL A 93 -6.74 11.06 -7.63
N ARG A 94 -6.40 10.03 -8.42
CA ARG A 94 -7.22 8.82 -8.53
C ARG A 94 -7.21 8.02 -7.23
N ILE A 95 -6.05 7.83 -6.63
CA ILE A 95 -5.92 7.05 -5.39
C ILE A 95 -6.72 7.71 -4.27
N ARG A 96 -6.67 9.04 -4.13
CA ARG A 96 -7.50 9.78 -3.16
C ARG A 96 -8.99 9.55 -3.40
N SER A 97 -9.45 9.63 -4.65
CA SER A 97 -10.85 9.36 -5.00
C SER A 97 -11.25 7.92 -4.65
N ASP A 98 -10.40 6.93 -4.96
CA ASP A 98 -10.66 5.52 -4.68
C ASP A 98 -10.73 5.27 -3.16
N VAL A 99 -9.83 5.88 -2.37
CA VAL A 99 -9.81 5.78 -0.91
C VAL A 99 -11.04 6.45 -0.29
N ALA A 100 -11.42 7.65 -0.75
CA ALA A 100 -12.63 8.33 -0.28
C ALA A 100 -13.89 7.50 -0.55
N ALA A 101 -14.00 6.91 -1.75
CA ALA A 101 -15.11 6.02 -2.10
C ALA A 101 -15.13 4.77 -1.20
N ARG A 102 -13.97 4.16 -0.93
CA ARG A 102 -13.86 3.02 -0.01
C ARG A 102 -14.30 3.38 1.41
N ILE A 103 -13.84 4.52 1.94
CA ILE A 103 -14.21 4.99 3.29
C ILE A 103 -15.72 5.23 3.37
N ALA A 104 -16.32 5.85 2.35
CA ALA A 104 -17.76 6.09 2.28
C ALA A 104 -18.58 4.79 2.18
N ALA A 105 -18.06 3.79 1.45
CA ALA A 105 -18.71 2.49 1.28
C ALA A 105 -18.57 1.58 2.51
N ASN A 106 -17.56 1.81 3.37
CA ASN A 106 -17.35 0.98 4.55
C ASN A 106 -18.38 1.41 5.62
N PRO A 107 -19.34 0.55 6.00
CA PRO A 107 -20.26 0.89 7.07
C PRO A 107 -19.44 1.07 8.34
N ARG A 108 -19.36 2.33 8.81
CA ARG A 108 -18.83 2.63 10.16
C ARG A 108 -19.54 1.65 11.07
N HIS A 109 -18.80 0.77 11.75
CA HIS A 109 -19.39 -0.05 12.79
C HIS A 109 -19.98 0.94 13.81
N LEU A 110 -21.29 1.15 13.73
CA LEU A 110 -22.08 1.72 14.80
C LEU A 110 -21.97 0.67 15.89
N GLY A 111 -21.01 0.86 16.80
CA GLY A 111 -20.71 -0.11 17.84
C GLY A 111 -21.99 -0.52 18.54
N ALA A 112 -22.36 -1.79 18.44
CA ALA A 112 -23.22 -2.41 19.44
C ALA A 112 -22.33 -2.74 20.65
N GLY A 113 -21.85 -1.70 21.34
CA GLY A 113 -21.32 -1.81 22.68
C GLY A 113 -22.49 -1.70 23.65
N ARG A 114 -22.93 -2.85 24.19
CA ARG A 114 -23.70 -2.92 25.42
C ARG A 114 -22.91 -3.73 26.43
#